data_AF-A0A4R6JGS5-F1
#
_entry.id   AF-A0A4R6JGS5-F1
#
_cell.length_a   1.000
_cell.length_b   1.000
_cell.length_c   1.000
_cell.angle_alpha   90.00
_cell.angle_beta   90.00
_cell.angle_gamma   90.00
#
_symmetry.space_group_name_H-M   'P 1'
#
loop_
_entity.id
_entity.type
_entity.pdbx_description
1 polymer ?
#
loop_
_entity_poly.entity_id
_entity_poly.type
_entity_poly.pdbx_seq_one_letter_code
_entity_poly.pdbx_strand_id
1 'polypeptide(L)'
;MTEEQQSAQVVLRHGPSVGTDEVRAAEAPPPAEVADQVASWFQAKGFDTGPIVGISFAISGPASLFELVFGTTPALGRSLELPLTTLADDVVEHVDAVIVPPPPDFGPGNP
;
A
#
# COMPACT_ATOMS: atom_id res chain seq x y z
N MET A 1 -17.19 3.38 21.33
CA MET A 1 -15.91 2.78 20.89
C MET A 1 -15.51 3.54 19.65
N THR A 2 -14.46 4.34 19.73
CA THR A 2 -13.86 4.99 18.56
C THR A 2 -13.05 3.91 17.86
N GLU A 3 -13.45 3.48 16.66
CA GLU A 3 -12.63 2.60 15.85
C GLU A 3 -11.33 3.33 15.52
N GLU A 4 -10.19 2.74 15.88
CA GLU A 4 -8.89 3.31 15.58
C GLU A 4 -8.69 3.30 14.06
N GLN A 5 -8.54 4.48 13.48
CA GLN A 5 -8.18 4.64 12.07
C GLN A 5 -6.70 4.31 11.92
N GLN A 6 -6.39 3.47 10.94
CA GLN A 6 -5.04 3.05 10.62
C GLN A 6 -4.72 3.42 9.18
N SER A 7 -3.44 3.64 8.92
CA SER A 7 -2.94 3.99 7.60
C SER A 7 -1.79 3.06 7.23
N ALA A 8 -1.79 2.57 6.00
CA ALA A 8 -0.71 1.77 5.44
C ALA A 8 -0.30 2.36 4.08
N GLN A 9 0.89 2.03 3.63
CA GLN A 9 1.44 2.40 2.34
C GLN A 9 1.52 1.15 1.47
N VAL A 10 0.86 1.20 0.32
CA VAL A 10 0.93 0.17 -0.71
C VAL A 10 2.05 0.56 -1.66
N VAL A 11 3.01 -0.32 -1.81
CA VAL A 11 4.11 -0.22 -2.76
C VAL A 11 3.76 -1.07 -3.96
N LEU A 12 3.69 -0.44 -5.13
CA LEU A 12 3.41 -1.08 -6.40
C LEU A 12 4.70 -1.64 -6.98
N ARG A 13 4.61 -2.83 -7.56
CA ARG A 13 5.70 -3.43 -8.32
C ARG A 13 5.94 -2.61 -9.58
N HIS A 14 7.22 -2.43 -9.95
CA HIS A 14 7.57 -1.80 -11.21
C HIS A 14 6.96 -2.58 -12.39
N GLY A 15 6.39 -1.85 -13.35
CA GLY A 15 5.79 -2.49 -14.52
C GLY A 15 6.86 -3.05 -15.46
N PRO A 16 6.55 -4.10 -16.25
CA PRO A 16 7.41 -4.48 -17.36
C PRO A 16 7.46 -3.32 -18.35
N SER A 17 8.66 -2.79 -18.59
CA SER A 17 8.85 -1.71 -19.56
C SER A 17 8.52 -2.22 -20.96
N VAL A 18 7.45 -1.71 -21.56
CA VAL A 18 7.15 -1.94 -22.97
C VAL A 18 8.11 -1.08 -23.81
N GLY A 19 9.35 -1.54 -23.97
CA GLY A 19 10.36 -0.82 -24.75
C GLY A 19 11.77 -1.39 -24.68
N THR A 20 12.11 -2.23 -25.67
CA THR A 20 13.39 -2.57 -26.33
C THR A 20 14.77 -2.46 -25.64
N ASP A 21 14.90 -2.16 -24.35
CA ASP A 21 16.21 -2.15 -23.68
C ASP A 21 16.14 -2.91 -22.35
N GLU A 22 16.54 -4.18 -22.41
CA GLU A 22 16.44 -5.17 -21.32
C GLU A 22 17.23 -4.77 -20.06
N VAL A 23 18.04 -3.71 -20.14
CA VAL A 23 18.92 -3.23 -19.06
C VAL A 23 18.29 -2.09 -18.24
N ARG A 24 17.25 -1.40 -18.75
CA ARG A 24 16.54 -0.31 -18.04
C ARG A 24 15.12 -0.65 -17.60
N ALA A 25 14.66 -1.86 -17.91
CA ALA A 25 13.28 -2.25 -17.66
C ALA A 25 12.89 -2.26 -16.15
N ALA A 26 13.89 -2.29 -15.27
CA ALA A 26 13.71 -2.37 -13.82
C ALA A 26 13.43 -1.03 -13.13
N GLU A 27 13.42 0.10 -13.82
CA GLU A 27 13.33 1.45 -13.20
C GLU A 27 12.10 2.25 -13.65
N ALA A 28 11.22 1.69 -14.48
CA ALA A 28 10.02 2.38 -14.94
C ALA A 28 8.93 2.34 -13.83
N PRO A 29 8.30 3.49 -13.51
CA PRO A 29 7.13 3.48 -12.65
C PRO A 29 6.02 2.60 -13.24
N PRO A 30 5.17 1.98 -12.41
CA PRO A 30 4.05 1.19 -12.90
C PRO A 30 3.15 2.06 -13.81
N PRO A 31 2.50 1.45 -14.81
CA PRO A 31 1.52 2.17 -15.62
C PRO A 31 0.45 2.77 -14.70
N ALA A 32 0.05 4.01 -14.97
CA ALA A 32 -0.96 4.71 -14.16
C ALA A 32 -2.28 3.93 -14.06
N GLU A 33 -2.64 3.20 -15.12
CA GLU A 33 -3.82 2.32 -15.17
C GLU A 33 -3.75 1.19 -14.13
N VAL A 34 -2.57 0.60 -13.92
CA VAL A 34 -2.36 -0.45 -12.90
C VAL A 34 -2.46 0.14 -11.51
N ALA A 35 -1.85 1.31 -11.29
CA ALA A 35 -1.93 1.99 -10.01
C ALA A 35 -3.38 2.36 -9.64
N ASP A 36 -4.15 2.84 -10.62
CA ASP A 36 -5.58 3.16 -10.47
C ASP A 36 -6.45 1.92 -10.23
N GLN A 37 -6.15 0.80 -10.91
CA GLN A 37 -6.82 -0.48 -10.70
C GLN A 37 -6.61 -1.01 -9.28
N VAL A 38 -5.37 -0.99 -8.79
CA VAL A 38 -5.05 -1.40 -7.41
C VAL A 38 -5.73 -0.48 -6.41
N ALA A 39 -5.67 0.84 -6.60
CA ALA A 39 -6.35 1.81 -5.74
C ALA A 39 -7.87 1.59 -5.71
N SER A 40 -8.50 1.40 -6.89
CA SER A 40 -9.93 1.13 -7.03
C SER A 40 -10.34 -0.16 -6.31
N TRP A 41 -9.48 -1.18 -6.30
CA TRP A 41 -9.74 -2.41 -5.55
C TRP A 41 -9.80 -2.15 -4.04
N PHE A 42 -8.87 -1.37 -3.49
CA PHE A 42 -8.89 -0.99 -2.08
C PHE A 42 -10.12 -0.12 -1.73
N GLN A 43 -10.48 0.83 -2.60
CA GLN A 43 -11.70 1.63 -2.44
C GLN A 43 -12.96 0.77 -2.44
N ALA A 44 -13.04 -0.23 -3.32
CA ALA A 44 -14.15 -1.18 -3.37
C ALA A 44 -14.28 -2.03 -2.09
N LYS A 45 -13.17 -2.21 -1.34
CA LYS A 45 -13.19 -2.84 0.00
C LYS A 45 -13.58 -1.87 1.11
N GLY A 46 -13.65 -0.57 0.84
CA GLY A 46 -14.00 0.46 1.81
C GLY A 46 -12.79 1.18 2.43
N PHE A 47 -11.59 1.01 1.87
CA PHE A 47 -10.45 1.85 2.25
C PHE A 47 -10.52 3.20 1.54
N ASP A 48 -10.06 4.23 2.22
CA ASP A 48 -9.76 5.53 1.60
C ASP A 48 -8.35 5.48 1.03
N THR A 49 -8.19 5.81 -0.26
CA THR A 49 -6.88 5.80 -0.92
C THR A 49 -6.39 7.22 -1.15
N GLY A 50 -5.18 7.52 -0.65
CA GLY A 50 -4.48 8.76 -0.90
C GLY A 50 -3.93 8.86 -2.33
N PRO A 51 -3.34 10.02 -2.68
CA PRO A 51 -2.76 10.23 -3.99
C PRO A 51 -1.59 9.26 -4.26
N ILE A 52 -1.47 8.82 -5.51
CA ILE A 52 -0.37 7.98 -5.96
C ILE A 52 0.88 8.86 -6.13
N VAL A 53 1.94 8.53 -5.40
CA VAL A 53 3.23 9.24 -5.40
C VAL A 53 4.34 8.27 -5.78
N GLY A 54 4.87 8.44 -7.00
CA GLY A 54 5.89 7.54 -7.56
C GLY A 54 5.34 6.14 -7.78
N ILE A 55 5.80 5.19 -6.96
CA ILE A 55 5.39 3.78 -7.01
C ILE A 55 4.52 3.38 -5.81
N SER A 56 4.02 4.34 -5.03
CA SER A 56 3.32 4.02 -3.80
C SER A 56 2.16 4.96 -3.52
N PHE A 57 1.17 4.47 -2.77
CA PHE A 57 0.05 5.28 -2.31
C PHE A 57 -0.38 4.85 -0.91
N ALA A 58 -1.01 5.76 -0.18
CA ALA A 58 -1.51 5.47 1.17
C ALA A 58 -2.93 4.90 1.11
N ILE A 59 -3.24 3.96 1.99
CA ILE A 59 -4.60 3.49 2.26
C ILE A 59 -4.93 3.76 3.73
N SER A 60 -6.14 4.21 4.01
CA SER A 60 -6.62 4.48 5.37
C SER A 60 -7.96 3.80 5.61
N GLY A 61 -8.17 3.29 6.82
CA GLY A 61 -9.41 2.60 7.18
C GLY A 61 -9.44 2.16 8.65
N PRO A 62 -10.58 1.64 9.13
CA PRO A 62 -10.68 1.12 10.49
C PRO A 62 -9.85 -0.16 10.64
N ALA A 63 -9.28 -0.41 11.83
CA ALA A 63 -8.48 -1.61 12.11
C ALA A 63 -9.21 -2.93 11.78
N SER A 64 -10.52 -2.98 12.00
CA SER A 64 -11.41 -4.10 11.64
C SER A 64 -11.36 -4.43 10.14
N LEU A 65 -11.21 -3.41 9.29
CA LEU A 65 -11.12 -3.59 7.84
C LEU A 65 -9.75 -4.14 7.42
N PHE A 66 -8.68 -3.72 8.08
CA PHE A 66 -7.36 -4.30 7.88
C PHE A 66 -7.34 -5.79 8.26
N GLU A 67 -7.93 -6.15 9.39
CA GLU A 67 -8.05 -7.56 9.78
C GLU A 67 -8.88 -8.37 8.78
N LEU A 68 -9.95 -7.81 8.24
CA LEU A 68 -10.81 -8.48 7.28
C LEU A 68 -10.11 -8.70 5.92
N VAL A 69 -9.31 -7.73 5.46
CA VAL A 69 -8.67 -7.78 4.15
C VAL A 69 -7.31 -8.46 4.19
N PHE A 70 -6.51 -8.25 5.23
CA PHE A 70 -5.15 -8.80 5.37
C PHE A 70 -5.07 -9.98 6.34
N GLY A 71 -6.16 -10.32 7.04
CA GLY A 71 -6.15 -11.38 8.06
C GLY A 71 -5.38 -11.01 9.33
N THR A 72 -4.88 -9.78 9.44
CA THR A 72 -4.14 -9.28 10.60
C THR A 72 -4.41 -7.80 10.81
N THR A 73 -4.46 -7.37 12.06
CA THR A 73 -4.42 -5.95 12.42
C THR A 73 -2.98 -5.46 12.38
N PRO A 74 -2.69 -4.31 11.76
CA PRO A 74 -1.37 -3.70 11.88
C PRO A 74 -1.17 -3.24 13.31
N ALA A 75 -0.12 -3.74 13.96
CA ALA A 75 0.23 -3.34 15.31
C ALA A 75 0.83 -1.93 15.29
N LEU A 76 0.17 -0.97 15.95
CA LEU A 76 0.67 0.39 16.13
C LEU A 76 2.09 0.38 16.71
N GLY A 77 3.02 1.05 16.04
CA GLY A 77 4.40 1.25 16.54
C GLY A 77 5.44 0.24 16.05
N ARG A 78 5.11 -0.65 15.10
CA ARG A 78 6.14 -1.41 14.36
C ARG A 78 5.90 -1.30 12.85
N SER A 79 7.00 -1.09 12.13
CA SER A 79 7.02 -1.30 10.68
C SER A 79 6.67 -2.76 10.42
N LEU A 80 5.45 -2.99 9.94
CA LEU A 80 4.94 -4.32 9.62
C LEU A 80 4.57 -4.35 8.15
N GLU A 81 5.11 -5.34 7.43
CA GLU A 81 4.64 -5.69 6.10
C GLU A 81 3.42 -6.61 6.26
N LEU A 82 2.30 -6.20 5.69
CA LEU A 82 1.05 -6.96 5.71
C LEU A 82 1.11 -8.10 4.68
N PRO A 83 0.57 -9.28 5.03
CA PRO A 83 0.61 -10.43 4.13
C PRO A 83 -0.20 -10.15 2.87
N LEU A 84 0.38 -10.44 1.72
CA LEU A 84 -0.27 -10.21 0.43
C LEU A 84 -1.16 -11.38 -0.02
N THR A 85 -1.16 -12.49 0.72
CA THR A 85 -1.81 -13.76 0.34
C THR A 85 -3.34 -13.68 0.27
N THR A 86 -3.93 -12.63 0.84
CA THR A 86 -5.38 -12.42 0.87
C THR A 86 -5.86 -11.47 -0.23
N LEU A 87 -4.94 -10.84 -0.96
CA LEU A 87 -5.29 -10.00 -2.11
C LEU A 87 -5.69 -10.89 -3.30
N ALA A 88 -6.46 -10.32 -4.21
CA ALA A 88 -6.76 -11.00 -5.47
C ALA A 88 -5.46 -11.21 -6.27
N ASP A 89 -5.34 -12.33 -6.99
CA ASP A 89 -4.16 -12.64 -7.81
C ASP A 89 -3.79 -11.48 -8.76
N ASP A 90 -4.79 -10.88 -9.40
CA ASP A 90 -4.64 -9.72 -10.30
C ASP A 90 -4.05 -8.47 -9.61
N VAL A 91 -4.25 -8.32 -8.29
CA VAL A 91 -3.69 -7.23 -7.50
C VAL A 91 -2.31 -7.60 -6.97
N VAL A 92 -2.11 -8.85 -6.55
CA VAL A 92 -0.85 -9.31 -5.95
C VAL A 92 0.30 -9.32 -6.95
N GLU A 93 0.01 -9.52 -8.24
CA GLU A 93 1.01 -9.43 -9.30
C GLU A 93 1.55 -8.01 -9.51
N HIS A 94 0.79 -6.99 -9.09
CA HIS A 94 1.11 -5.57 -9.22
C HIS A 94 1.51 -4.89 -7.91
N VAL A 95 1.32 -5.55 -6.76
CA VAL A 95 1.71 -5.04 -5.44
C VAL A 95 3.03 -5.71 -5.01
N ASP A 96 4.03 -4.89 -4.68
CA ASP A 96 5.31 -5.36 -4.16
C ASP A 96 5.22 -5.63 -2.66
N ALA A 97 4.69 -4.67 -1.90
CA ALA A 97 4.54 -4.77 -0.45
C ALA A 97 3.43 -3.83 0.04
N VAL A 98 2.81 -4.17 1.18
CA VAL A 98 1.96 -3.23 1.94
C VAL A 98 2.60 -3.03 3.30
N ILE A 99 3.11 -1.83 3.56
CA ILE A 99 3.85 -1.51 4.78
C ILE A 99 3.05 -0.55 5.65
N VAL A 100 3.02 -0.77 6.96
CA VAL A 100 2.50 0.22 7.89
C VAL A 100 3.67 1.07 8.38
N PRO A 101 3.79 2.33 7.94
CA PRO A 101 4.86 3.18 8.44
C PRO A 101 4.67 3.40 9.94
N PRO A 102 5.75 3.45 10.73
CA PRO A 102 5.62 3.86 12.12
C PRO A 102 4.98 5.26 12.17
N PRO A 103 4.20 5.57 13.22
CA PRO A 103 3.74 6.93 13.42
C PRO A 103 4.96 7.86 13.35
N PRO A 104 4.84 9.05 12.73
CA PRO A 104 5.95 9.97 12.65
C PRO A 104 6.47 10.22 14.06
N ASP A 105 7.78 10.07 14.26
CA ASP A 105 8.46 10.29 15.53
C ASP A 105 8.45 11.80 15.83
N PHE A 106 7.26 12.33 16.16
CA PHE A 106 7.11 13.68 16.67
C PHE A 106 7.55 13.66 18.13
N GLY A 107 8.86 13.81 18.34
CA GLY A 107 9.43 13.95 19.68
C GLY A 107 8.96 15.26 20.35
N PRO A 108 8.55 15.25 21.64
CA PRO A 108 8.49 16.47 22.44
C PRO A 108 9.93 16.91 22.76
N GLY A 109 10.58 17.59 21.84
CA GLY A 109 11.99 17.94 21.98
C GLY A 109 12.52 18.84 20.87
N ASN A 110 11.92 20.01 20.69
CA ASN A 110 12.61 21.14 20.08
C ASN A 110 13.09 22.08 21.21
N PRO A 111 14.29 21.85 21.81
CA PRO A 111 15.03 22.93 22.45
C PRO A 111 15.61 23.91 21.42
#